data_AF-A0A2V9XX94-F1
#
_entry.id   AF-A0A2V9XX94-F1
#
_cell.length_a   1.000
_cell.length_b   1.000
_cell.length_c   1.000
_cell.angle_alpha   90.00
_cell.angle_beta   90.00
_cell.angle_gamma   90.00
#
_symmetry.space_group_name_H-M   'P 1'
#
loop_
_entity.id
_entity.type
_entity.pdbx_description
1 polymer ?
#
loop_
_entity_poly.entity_id
_entity_poly.type
_entity_poly.pdbx_seq_one_letter_code
_entity_poly.pdbx_strand_id
1 'polypeptide(L)'
;DDPQVIRALDEFEKLGIEEERTFRMQPCMSPVWDTAYALFALGEGGEPADDPRMVKCADWILQKQVRTVGDWKVKNAKGQPGGWYFEFNNEFYPDVDDSAMVCLALSHVEHPNGRYLRESIQRAIDWILSMQCRNGGWASFDKNNDRMVFQYVPFADHNAMLDPPTVDITGRILEMLATYGYDKNHPVVKKALRFIRNQQEPDGSWFGRWGVNYIYGTALVLRGLDAMGVDCHEPYVQQAAEWLRMVQNPDGGWGETCGSYDDPNTKGIGPSTASQTAWAVLGLLAANDTRSDSVARGIAYLLRTQKTEGSWDEPFFTGTGFPRVFYLKYHMYRQYFPLLALTTYAKVMAGIASGAGAPAGANR
;
A
#
# COMPACT_ATOMS: atom_id res chain seq x y z
N ASP A 1 -15.06 36.57 13.28
CA ASP A 1 -14.47 36.19 14.59
C ASP A 1 -14.99 34.84 15.09
N ASP A 2 -15.76 34.09 14.29
CA ASP A 2 -16.14 32.71 14.62
C ASP A 2 -14.88 31.84 14.86
N PRO A 3 -14.75 31.18 16.03
CA PRO A 3 -13.58 30.37 16.36
C PRO A 3 -13.32 29.21 15.38
N GLN A 4 -14.36 28.64 14.77
CA GLN A 4 -14.20 27.55 13.78
C GLN A 4 -13.60 28.09 12.49
N VAL A 5 -14.02 29.27 12.05
CA VAL A 5 -13.47 29.90 10.84
C VAL A 5 -12.00 30.27 11.05
N ILE A 6 -11.66 30.84 12.22
CA ILE A 6 -10.26 31.18 12.55
C ILE A 6 -9.40 29.92 12.54
N ARG A 7 -9.83 28.87 13.24
CA ARG A 7 -9.11 27.59 13.24
C ARG A 7 -8.97 27.00 11.84
N ALA A 8 -10.00 27.06 11.01
CA ALA A 8 -9.96 26.53 9.66
C ALA A 8 -8.96 27.30 8.76
N LEU A 9 -8.85 28.62 8.93
CA LEU A 9 -7.83 29.42 8.25
C LEU A 9 -6.42 29.03 8.70
N ASP A 10 -6.21 28.86 10.01
CA ASP A 10 -4.91 28.42 10.54
C ASP A 10 -4.50 27.04 10.01
N GLU A 11 -5.44 26.08 9.92
CA GLU A 11 -5.16 24.76 9.33
C GLU A 11 -4.93 24.83 7.82
N PHE A 12 -5.64 25.71 7.10
CA PHE A 12 -5.43 25.94 5.68
C PHE A 12 -4.01 26.47 5.39
N GLU A 13 -3.54 27.45 6.17
CA GLU A 13 -2.19 28.01 6.01
C GLU A 13 -1.09 26.96 6.21
N LYS A 14 -1.27 26.00 7.13
CA LYS A 14 -0.31 24.90 7.36
C LYS A 14 -0.14 23.95 6.18
N LEU A 15 -1.08 23.93 5.23
CA LEU A 15 -0.94 23.14 4.00
C LEU A 15 0.04 23.79 3.01
N GLY A 16 0.34 25.09 3.17
CA GLY A 16 1.27 25.82 2.34
C GLY A 16 2.71 25.37 2.53
N ILE A 17 3.41 25.17 1.42
CA ILE A 17 4.87 25.01 1.36
C ILE A 17 5.40 26.21 0.61
N GLU A 18 6.14 27.05 1.31
CA GLU A 18 6.87 28.19 0.74
C GLU A 18 8.33 27.79 0.51
N GLU A 19 8.75 27.93 -0.74
CA GLU A 19 10.12 27.74 -1.22
C GLU A 19 10.61 29.09 -1.79
N GLU A 20 11.93 29.24 -2.02
CA GLU A 20 12.54 30.52 -2.41
C GLU A 20 11.85 31.21 -3.60
N ARG A 21 11.28 30.43 -4.53
CA ARG A 21 10.66 30.94 -5.76
C ARG A 21 9.23 30.46 -6.01
N THR A 22 8.71 29.59 -5.14
CA THR A 22 7.47 28.85 -5.37
C THR A 22 6.67 28.74 -4.09
N PHE A 23 5.35 28.81 -4.21
CA PHE A 23 4.41 28.48 -3.15
C PHE A 23 3.48 27.40 -3.67
N ARG A 24 3.29 26.32 -2.91
CA ARG A 24 2.42 25.21 -3.28
C ARG A 24 1.56 24.78 -2.10
N MET A 25 0.33 24.38 -2.39
CA MET A 25 -0.59 23.86 -1.39
C MET A 25 -0.56 22.34 -1.41
N GLN A 26 -0.39 21.74 -0.24
CA GLN A 26 -0.58 20.32 -0.07
C GLN A 26 -2.09 20.02 -0.09
N PRO A 27 -2.53 18.99 -0.84
CA PRO A 27 -3.93 18.58 -0.85
C PRO A 27 -4.34 17.90 0.47
N CYS A 28 -3.38 17.22 1.09
CA CYS A 28 -3.46 16.54 2.37
C CYS A 28 -2.02 16.25 2.85
N MET A 29 -1.87 15.76 4.07
CA MET A 29 -0.59 15.32 4.64
C MET A 29 -0.66 13.82 4.92
N SER A 30 0.43 13.09 4.68
CA SER A 30 0.52 11.61 4.78
C SER A 30 1.29 11.06 6.00
N PRO A 31 1.28 11.68 7.20
CA PRO A 31 2.22 11.33 8.25
C PRO A 31 1.99 9.94 8.85
N VAL A 32 0.75 9.46 8.98
CA VAL A 32 0.49 8.11 9.52
C VAL A 32 0.97 7.07 8.52
N TRP A 33 0.59 7.24 7.25
CA TRP A 33 1.03 6.41 6.14
C TRP A 33 2.56 6.31 6.03
N ASP A 34 3.24 7.46 5.95
CA ASP A 34 4.69 7.49 5.77
C ASP A 34 5.44 6.96 6.99
N THR A 35 4.92 7.19 8.20
CA THR A 35 5.50 6.62 9.43
C THR A 35 5.34 5.11 9.44
N ALA A 36 4.16 4.58 9.06
CA ALA A 36 3.92 3.14 9.00
C ALA A 36 4.83 2.46 7.98
N TYR A 37 4.94 3.00 6.76
CA TYR A 37 5.83 2.46 5.74
C TYR A 37 7.31 2.56 6.10
N ALA A 38 7.75 3.68 6.69
CA ALA A 38 9.13 3.80 7.14
C ALA A 38 9.45 2.80 8.26
N LEU A 39 8.56 2.67 9.25
CA LEU A 39 8.71 1.71 10.35
C LEU A 39 8.75 0.27 9.84
N PHE A 40 7.85 -0.09 8.93
CA PHE A 40 7.84 -1.41 8.29
C PHE A 40 9.11 -1.68 7.48
N ALA A 41 9.57 -0.71 6.67
CA ALA A 41 10.78 -0.86 5.87
C ALA A 41 12.05 -1.03 6.72
N LEU A 42 12.15 -0.30 7.84
CA LEU A 42 13.24 -0.42 8.79
C LEU A 42 13.21 -1.77 9.53
N GLY A 43 12.03 -2.19 9.98
CA GLY A 43 11.83 -3.49 10.61
C GLY A 43 12.15 -4.66 9.67
N GLU A 44 11.71 -4.56 8.42
CA GLU A 44 12.11 -5.49 7.37
C GLU A 44 13.63 -5.44 7.13
N GLY A 45 14.22 -4.25 7.15
CA GLY A 45 15.66 -4.00 7.01
C GLY A 45 16.53 -4.61 8.12
N GLY A 46 15.91 -5.10 9.20
CA GLY A 46 16.59 -5.76 10.32
C GLY A 46 16.98 -4.83 11.46
N GLU A 47 16.40 -3.61 11.52
CA GLU A 47 16.50 -2.80 12.74
C GLU A 47 15.89 -3.58 13.93
N PRO A 48 16.52 -3.55 15.12
CA PRO A 48 16.01 -4.27 16.29
C PRO A 48 14.59 -3.84 16.66
N ALA A 49 13.74 -4.82 16.97
CA ALA A 49 12.33 -4.58 17.28
C ALA A 49 12.14 -3.73 18.56
N ASP A 50 13.11 -3.73 19.46
CA ASP A 50 13.15 -2.93 20.69
C ASP A 50 13.98 -1.64 20.56
N ASP A 51 14.43 -1.28 19.36
CA ASP A 51 15.17 -0.04 19.14
C ASP A 51 14.34 1.17 19.60
N PRO A 52 14.89 2.09 20.42
CA PRO A 52 14.14 3.23 20.95
C PRO A 52 13.46 4.10 19.88
N ARG A 53 14.01 4.16 18.66
CA ARG A 53 13.41 4.89 17.52
C ARG A 53 12.18 4.15 16.99
N MET A 54 12.24 2.82 16.88
CA MET A 54 11.11 1.96 16.47
C MET A 54 9.97 2.06 17.48
N VAL A 55 10.29 1.94 18.78
CA VAL A 55 9.32 2.08 19.87
C VAL A 55 8.70 3.48 19.88
N LYS A 56 9.49 4.54 19.69
CA LYS A 56 8.97 5.92 19.60
C LYS A 56 8.00 6.12 18.43
N CYS A 57 8.27 5.51 17.27
CA CYS A 57 7.34 5.53 16.14
C CYS A 57 6.03 4.79 16.48
N ALA A 58 6.13 3.62 17.11
CA ALA A 58 4.96 2.87 17.56
C ALA A 58 4.13 3.65 18.59
N ASP A 59 4.76 4.26 19.59
CA ASP A 59 4.10 5.13 20.58
C ASP A 59 3.32 6.26 19.91
N TRP A 60 3.93 6.93 18.93
CA TRP A 60 3.29 8.02 18.20
C TRP A 60 2.11 7.53 17.36
N ILE A 61 2.27 6.46 16.58
CA ILE A 61 1.18 5.89 15.77
C ILE A 61 0.06 5.37 16.67
N LEU A 62 0.34 4.72 17.80
CA LEU A 62 -0.68 4.20 18.70
C LEU A 62 -1.58 5.31 19.27
N GLN A 63 -1.06 6.52 19.47
CA GLN A 63 -1.85 7.69 19.88
C GLN A 63 -2.85 8.14 18.81
N LYS A 64 -2.67 7.71 17.55
CA LYS A 64 -3.55 8.04 16.42
C LYS A 64 -4.67 7.02 16.21
N GLN A 65 -4.72 5.92 16.96
CA GLN A 65 -5.78 4.93 16.80
C GLN A 65 -7.15 5.53 17.10
N VAL A 66 -8.07 5.43 16.14
CA VAL A 66 -9.44 5.94 16.27
C VAL A 66 -10.20 5.19 17.36
N ARG A 67 -10.80 5.96 18.28
CA ARG A 67 -11.62 5.44 19.39
C ARG A 67 -13.09 5.83 19.31
N THR A 68 -13.44 6.70 18.37
CA THR A 68 -14.80 7.19 18.15
C THR A 68 -15.36 6.69 16.82
N VAL A 69 -16.67 6.79 16.65
CA VAL A 69 -17.33 6.42 15.39
C VAL A 69 -17.20 7.54 14.36
N GLY A 70 -17.00 7.15 13.10
CA GLY A 70 -17.01 8.03 11.93
C GLY A 70 -18.18 7.74 11.00
N ASP A 71 -18.18 8.34 9.80
CA ASP A 71 -19.26 8.17 8.81
C ASP A 71 -19.45 6.70 8.37
N TRP A 72 -18.36 5.91 8.36
CA TRP A 72 -18.38 4.48 8.07
C TRP A 72 -19.41 3.70 8.90
N LYS A 73 -19.78 4.22 10.09
CA LYS A 73 -20.77 3.62 10.99
C LYS A 73 -22.16 3.54 10.36
N VAL A 74 -22.50 4.45 9.42
CA VAL A 74 -23.78 4.46 8.70
C VAL A 74 -24.01 3.15 7.96
N LYS A 75 -23.00 2.64 7.26
CA LYS A 75 -23.08 1.36 6.52
C LYS A 75 -22.62 0.16 7.34
N ASN A 76 -21.98 0.40 8.48
CA ASN A 76 -21.42 -0.64 9.35
C ASN A 76 -21.83 -0.47 10.83
N ALA A 77 -23.14 -0.47 11.09
CA ALA A 77 -23.71 -0.21 12.42
C ALA A 77 -23.16 -1.10 13.55
N LYS A 78 -22.70 -2.32 13.24
CA LYS A 78 -22.16 -3.27 14.21
C LYS A 78 -20.64 -3.17 14.44
N GLY A 79 -19.90 -2.59 13.50
CA GLY A 79 -18.44 -2.45 13.62
C GLY A 79 -18.07 -1.55 14.80
N GLN A 80 -16.96 -1.87 15.47
CA GLN A 80 -16.41 -1.05 16.56
C GLN A 80 -15.20 -0.28 16.04
N PRO A 81 -14.95 0.96 16.51
CA PRO A 81 -13.81 1.75 16.06
C PRO A 81 -12.48 1.08 16.43
N GLY A 82 -11.50 1.20 15.55
CA GLY A 82 -10.18 0.61 15.76
C GLY A 82 -9.17 0.87 14.64
N GLY A 83 -9.56 1.56 13.56
CA GLY A 83 -8.67 1.93 12.47
C GLY A 83 -7.78 3.14 12.77
N TRP A 84 -7.03 3.52 11.75
CA TRP A 84 -6.21 4.72 11.63
C TRP A 84 -6.67 5.52 10.42
N TYR A 85 -6.16 6.74 10.31
CA TYR A 85 -6.41 7.68 9.22
C TYR A 85 -5.06 8.16 8.67
N PHE A 86 -5.08 8.69 7.46
CA PHE A 86 -3.91 9.15 6.72
C PHE A 86 -3.19 10.36 7.35
N GLU A 87 -3.95 11.37 7.80
CA GLU A 87 -3.44 12.67 8.27
C GLU A 87 -2.98 12.70 9.74
N PHE A 88 -2.63 13.88 10.26
CA PHE A 88 -2.30 14.05 11.68
C PHE A 88 -3.48 13.87 12.63
N ASN A 89 -4.68 14.33 12.24
CA ASN A 89 -5.88 14.32 13.06
C ASN A 89 -7.13 14.21 12.17
N ASN A 90 -7.63 12.99 11.93
CA ASN A 90 -8.79 12.77 11.08
C ASN A 90 -9.65 11.57 11.54
N GLU A 91 -9.90 11.49 12.86
CA GLU A 91 -10.58 10.35 13.50
C GLU A 91 -11.98 10.03 12.94
N PHE A 92 -12.62 10.98 12.26
CA PHE A 92 -13.93 10.79 11.66
C PHE A 92 -13.89 10.02 10.32
N TYR A 93 -12.74 10.00 9.65
CA TYR A 93 -12.53 9.33 8.37
C TYR A 93 -11.33 8.35 8.41
N PRO A 94 -11.34 7.32 9.29
CA PRO A 94 -10.36 6.26 9.20
C PRO A 94 -10.51 5.47 7.91
N ASP A 95 -9.40 4.96 7.40
CA ASP A 95 -9.37 4.13 6.21
C ASP A 95 -8.68 2.78 6.50
N VAL A 96 -9.09 1.76 5.74
CA VAL A 96 -8.62 0.39 5.94
C VAL A 96 -7.17 0.20 5.48
N ASP A 97 -6.66 1.06 4.60
CA ASP A 97 -5.38 0.88 3.95
C ASP A 97 -4.23 1.34 4.87
N ASP A 98 -4.35 2.54 5.46
CA ASP A 98 -3.51 3.02 6.56
C ASP A 98 -3.60 2.06 7.75
N SER A 99 -4.80 1.62 8.12
CA SER A 99 -4.98 0.68 9.22
C SER A 99 -4.24 -0.64 9.00
N ALA A 100 -4.28 -1.19 7.78
CA ALA A 100 -3.54 -2.40 7.44
C ALA A 100 -2.03 -2.17 7.45
N MET A 101 -1.57 -1.04 6.92
CA MET A 101 -0.14 -0.69 6.90
C MET A 101 0.41 -0.43 8.30
N VAL A 102 -0.35 0.23 9.17
CA VAL A 102 -0.01 0.40 10.59
C VAL A 102 0.12 -0.96 11.28
N CYS A 103 -0.83 -1.88 11.06
CA CYS A 103 -0.73 -3.23 11.57
C CYS A 103 0.54 -3.95 11.09
N LEU A 104 0.90 -3.85 9.81
CA LEU A 104 2.16 -4.40 9.30
C LEU A 104 3.38 -3.75 9.96
N ALA A 105 3.39 -2.44 10.14
CA ALA A 105 4.50 -1.74 10.76
C ALA A 105 4.70 -2.16 12.23
N LEU A 106 3.60 -2.30 12.97
CA LEU A 106 3.60 -2.66 14.39
C LEU A 106 3.99 -4.14 14.64
N SER A 107 3.94 -5.02 13.64
CA SER A 107 4.43 -6.41 13.80
C SER A 107 5.94 -6.49 13.98
N HIS A 108 6.67 -5.44 13.63
CA HIS A 108 8.13 -5.34 13.77
C HIS A 108 8.59 -4.63 15.05
N VAL A 109 7.70 -4.40 16.02
CA VAL A 109 8.04 -3.65 17.25
C VAL A 109 7.78 -4.48 18.52
N GLU A 110 8.82 -4.66 19.32
CA GLU A 110 8.74 -5.18 20.69
C GLU A 110 8.47 -4.01 21.66
N HIS A 111 7.20 -3.65 21.78
CA HIS A 111 6.79 -2.50 22.60
C HIS A 111 6.82 -2.81 24.11
N PRO A 112 7.35 -1.93 24.98
CA PRO A 112 7.36 -2.13 26.44
C PRO A 112 5.98 -2.40 27.05
N ASN A 113 4.93 -1.79 26.49
CA ASN A 113 3.55 -2.13 26.79
C ASN A 113 2.97 -3.08 25.72
N GLY A 114 3.51 -4.29 25.63
CA GLY A 114 3.13 -5.27 24.61
C GLY A 114 1.66 -5.72 24.68
N ARG A 115 1.02 -5.64 25.85
CA ARG A 115 -0.43 -5.90 25.98
C ARG A 115 -1.23 -4.85 25.21
N TYR A 116 -0.96 -3.57 25.46
CA TYR A 116 -1.67 -2.49 24.79
C TYR A 116 -1.46 -2.50 23.27
N LEU A 117 -0.24 -2.82 22.81
CA LEU A 117 0.06 -3.02 21.40
C LEU A 117 -0.85 -4.10 20.77
N ARG A 118 -0.88 -5.30 21.36
CA ARG A 118 -1.70 -6.42 20.87
C ARG A 118 -3.19 -6.11 20.87
N GLU A 119 -3.70 -5.49 21.93
CA GLU A 119 -5.10 -5.08 21.99
C GLU A 119 -5.43 -4.00 20.93
N SER A 120 -4.48 -3.13 20.60
CA SER A 120 -4.63 -2.13 19.54
C SER A 120 -4.69 -2.74 18.16
N ILE A 121 -3.79 -3.66 17.85
CA ILE A 121 -3.80 -4.43 16.61
C ILE A 121 -5.12 -5.22 16.49
N GLN A 122 -5.55 -5.92 17.55
CA GLN A 122 -6.77 -6.72 17.49
C GLN A 122 -8.01 -5.87 17.17
N ARG A 123 -8.15 -4.68 17.76
CA ARG A 123 -9.25 -3.76 17.43
C ARG A 123 -9.21 -3.33 15.96
N ALA A 124 -8.01 -3.11 15.42
CA ALA A 124 -7.81 -2.76 14.02
C ALA A 124 -8.29 -3.89 13.11
N ILE A 125 -7.85 -5.11 13.39
CA ILE A 125 -8.23 -6.32 12.65
C ILE A 125 -9.75 -6.50 12.70
N ASP A 126 -10.37 -6.40 13.88
CA ASP A 126 -11.82 -6.51 14.03
C ASP A 126 -12.57 -5.44 13.22
N TRP A 127 -12.08 -4.20 13.22
CA TRP A 127 -12.64 -3.13 12.42
C TRP A 127 -12.50 -3.41 10.92
N ILE A 128 -11.30 -3.73 10.43
CA ILE A 128 -11.02 -4.07 9.03
C ILE A 128 -11.90 -5.24 8.57
N LEU A 129 -12.00 -6.33 9.33
CA LEU A 129 -12.86 -7.47 9.00
C LEU A 129 -14.34 -7.06 8.88
N SER A 130 -14.80 -6.14 9.74
CA SER A 130 -16.18 -5.64 9.67
C SER A 130 -16.46 -4.73 8.45
N MET A 131 -15.40 -4.16 7.86
CA MET A 131 -15.43 -3.29 6.69
C MET A 131 -15.39 -4.05 5.35
N GLN A 132 -15.29 -5.38 5.34
CA GLN A 132 -15.33 -6.15 4.09
C GLN A 132 -16.64 -5.92 3.33
N CYS A 133 -16.52 -5.67 2.02
CA CYS A 133 -17.65 -5.50 1.13
C CYS A 133 -18.26 -6.83 0.71
N ARG A 134 -19.51 -6.79 0.19
CA ARG A 134 -20.27 -7.99 -0.20
C ARG A 134 -19.57 -8.81 -1.28
N ASN A 135 -18.86 -8.15 -2.18
CA ASN A 135 -18.11 -8.79 -3.27
C ASN A 135 -16.78 -9.44 -2.79
N GLY A 136 -16.37 -9.21 -1.54
CA GLY A 136 -15.19 -9.81 -0.92
C GLY A 136 -13.96 -8.92 -0.84
N GLY A 137 -13.93 -7.81 -1.56
CA GLY A 137 -12.85 -6.83 -1.46
C GLY A 137 -13.08 -5.81 -0.33
N TRP A 138 -12.13 -4.90 -0.19
CA TRP A 138 -12.23 -3.73 0.67
C TRP A 138 -12.12 -2.46 -0.14
N ALA A 139 -12.92 -1.48 0.26
CA ALA A 139 -12.81 -0.10 -0.16
C ALA A 139 -12.07 0.69 0.93
N SER A 140 -11.73 1.94 0.68
CA SER A 140 -10.81 2.71 1.53
C SER A 140 -11.48 3.12 2.83
N PHE A 141 -12.63 3.80 2.74
CA PHE A 141 -13.32 4.42 3.89
C PHE A 141 -14.66 3.75 4.20
N ASP A 142 -15.38 3.29 3.18
CA ASP A 142 -16.78 2.86 3.32
C ASP A 142 -17.06 1.51 2.69
N LYS A 143 -17.72 0.63 3.46
CA LYS A 143 -18.13 -0.65 2.89
C LYS A 143 -19.37 -0.53 2.01
N ASN A 144 -19.32 -1.15 0.82
CA ASN A 144 -20.39 -1.15 -0.19
C ASN A 144 -20.80 0.26 -0.64
N ASN A 145 -19.81 1.14 -0.87
CA ASN A 145 -20.03 2.41 -1.56
C ASN A 145 -19.84 2.27 -3.07
N ASP A 146 -20.62 1.39 -3.68
CA ASP A 146 -20.39 0.85 -5.03
C ASP A 146 -21.60 1.00 -5.97
N ARG A 147 -22.52 1.93 -5.68
CA ARG A 147 -23.69 2.21 -6.53
C ARG A 147 -23.30 3.04 -7.76
N MET A 148 -22.61 2.40 -8.71
CA MET A 148 -21.97 3.03 -9.88
C MET A 148 -22.88 3.93 -10.72
N VAL A 149 -24.21 3.74 -10.67
CA VAL A 149 -25.17 4.65 -11.32
C VAL A 149 -24.98 6.12 -10.93
N PHE A 150 -24.48 6.40 -9.72
CA PHE A 150 -24.23 7.76 -9.25
C PHE A 150 -22.99 8.42 -9.87
N GLN A 151 -22.18 7.70 -10.65
CA GLN A 151 -21.10 8.31 -11.43
C GLN A 151 -21.59 8.94 -12.74
N TYR A 152 -22.85 8.76 -13.12
CA TYR A 152 -23.40 9.28 -14.38
C TYR A 152 -24.29 10.51 -14.22
N VAL A 153 -24.36 11.09 -13.01
CA VAL A 153 -25.08 12.35 -12.80
C VAL A 153 -24.20 13.54 -13.22
N PRO A 154 -24.76 14.68 -13.65
CA PRO A 154 -23.95 15.82 -14.14
C PRO A 154 -22.93 16.37 -13.14
N PHE A 155 -23.16 16.20 -11.84
CA PHE A 155 -22.24 16.61 -10.77
C PHE A 155 -21.03 15.65 -10.61
N ALA A 156 -21.10 14.44 -11.17
CA ALA A 156 -20.11 13.38 -11.02
C ALA A 156 -19.04 13.41 -12.12
N ASP A 157 -18.78 14.55 -12.72
CA ASP A 157 -17.85 14.74 -13.86
C ASP A 157 -16.41 14.26 -13.59
N HIS A 158 -16.03 14.10 -12.32
CA HIS A 158 -14.74 13.58 -11.88
C HIS A 158 -14.73 12.07 -11.50
N ASN A 159 -15.86 11.35 -11.62
CA ASN A 159 -16.01 9.91 -11.32
C ASN A 159 -15.48 9.45 -9.94
N ALA A 160 -15.38 10.37 -8.98
CA ALA A 160 -14.81 10.14 -7.65
C ALA A 160 -15.85 10.12 -6.51
N MET A 161 -17.14 10.04 -6.84
CA MET A 161 -18.23 10.11 -5.84
C MET A 161 -18.39 8.86 -4.97
N LEU A 162 -17.73 7.78 -5.33
CA LEU A 162 -17.92 6.45 -4.74
C LEU A 162 -16.57 5.86 -4.33
N ASP A 163 -16.64 4.93 -3.39
CA ASP A 163 -15.49 4.19 -2.85
C ASP A 163 -15.77 2.69 -3.02
N PRO A 164 -15.68 2.17 -4.27
CA PRO A 164 -15.85 0.75 -4.51
C PRO A 164 -14.63 -0.03 -4.02
N PRO A 165 -14.78 -1.34 -3.73
CA PRO A 165 -13.66 -2.20 -3.35
C PRO A 165 -12.60 -2.29 -4.44
N THR A 166 -11.33 -2.31 -4.04
CA THR A 166 -10.18 -2.25 -4.95
C THR A 166 -9.15 -3.32 -4.63
N VAL A 167 -8.42 -3.77 -5.66
CA VAL A 167 -7.52 -4.92 -5.58
C VAL A 167 -6.20 -4.61 -4.90
N ASP A 168 -5.71 -3.38 -5.00
CA ASP A 168 -4.52 -2.90 -4.29
C ASP A 168 -4.72 -2.93 -2.76
N ILE A 169 -5.83 -2.35 -2.27
CA ILE A 169 -6.20 -2.42 -0.84
C ILE A 169 -6.43 -3.87 -0.41
N THR A 170 -7.16 -4.65 -1.23
CA THR A 170 -7.47 -6.04 -0.88
C THR A 170 -6.20 -6.90 -0.80
N GLY A 171 -5.23 -6.70 -1.71
CA GLY A 171 -3.93 -7.36 -1.68
C GLY A 171 -3.17 -7.05 -0.39
N ARG A 172 -3.12 -5.77 0.02
CA ARG A 172 -2.46 -5.39 1.28
C ARG A 172 -3.14 -5.95 2.52
N ILE A 173 -4.46 -5.96 2.56
CA ILE A 173 -5.20 -6.56 3.69
C ILE A 173 -4.90 -8.05 3.79
N LEU A 174 -4.74 -8.76 2.66
CA LEU A 174 -4.31 -10.16 2.70
C LEU A 174 -2.90 -10.29 3.29
N GLU A 175 -1.96 -9.45 2.90
CA GLU A 175 -0.62 -9.45 3.49
C GLU A 175 -0.68 -9.21 5.01
N MET A 176 -1.42 -8.20 5.45
CA MET A 176 -1.63 -7.92 6.87
C MET A 176 -2.28 -9.08 7.61
N LEU A 177 -3.33 -9.68 7.06
CA LEU A 177 -4.03 -10.80 7.68
C LEU A 177 -3.10 -12.02 7.83
N ALA A 178 -2.23 -12.30 6.84
CA ALA A 178 -1.24 -13.37 6.92
C ALA A 178 -0.25 -13.13 8.08
N THR A 179 0.26 -11.90 8.24
CA THR A 179 1.14 -11.52 9.35
C THR A 179 0.52 -11.80 10.72
N TYR A 180 -0.81 -11.74 10.84
CA TYR A 180 -1.52 -12.00 12.10
C TYR A 180 -2.19 -13.39 12.16
N GLY A 181 -1.71 -14.33 11.36
CA GLY A 181 -2.05 -15.76 11.48
C GLY A 181 -3.37 -16.18 10.83
N TYR A 182 -3.96 -15.34 9.97
CA TYR A 182 -5.08 -15.75 9.13
C TYR A 182 -4.56 -16.49 7.90
N ASP A 183 -5.30 -17.51 7.47
CA ASP A 183 -4.93 -18.34 6.33
C ASP A 183 -5.95 -18.27 5.18
N LYS A 184 -5.60 -18.88 4.04
CA LYS A 184 -6.49 -19.03 2.88
C LYS A 184 -7.77 -19.83 3.15
N ASN A 185 -7.88 -20.51 4.30
CA ASN A 185 -9.06 -21.26 4.67
C ASN A 185 -10.13 -20.39 5.34
N HIS A 186 -9.72 -19.26 5.93
CA HIS A 186 -10.61 -18.33 6.60
C HIS A 186 -11.70 -17.78 5.64
N PRO A 187 -12.99 -17.75 6.03
CA PRO A 187 -14.09 -17.39 5.11
C PRO A 187 -13.97 -16.00 4.48
N VAL A 188 -13.44 -15.02 5.23
CA VAL A 188 -13.19 -13.65 4.76
C VAL A 188 -12.08 -13.64 3.70
N VAL A 189 -11.00 -14.39 3.93
CA VAL A 189 -9.87 -14.51 2.99
C VAL A 189 -10.31 -15.21 1.71
N LYS A 190 -11.09 -16.30 1.79
CA LYS A 190 -11.64 -16.97 0.61
C LYS A 190 -12.45 -16.04 -0.29
N LYS A 191 -13.20 -15.10 0.28
CA LYS A 191 -13.95 -14.10 -0.49
C LYS A 191 -13.01 -13.10 -1.15
N ALA A 192 -11.99 -12.63 -0.44
CA ALA A 192 -10.98 -11.71 -0.95
C ALA A 192 -10.19 -12.31 -2.13
N LEU A 193 -9.75 -13.57 -2.01
CA LEU A 193 -9.05 -14.27 -3.09
C LEU A 193 -9.91 -14.42 -4.35
N ARG A 194 -11.21 -14.71 -4.19
CA ARG A 194 -12.15 -14.72 -5.32
C ARG A 194 -12.34 -13.34 -5.92
N PHE A 195 -12.42 -12.29 -5.10
CA PHE A 195 -12.51 -10.92 -5.57
C PHE A 195 -11.30 -10.57 -6.44
N ILE A 196 -10.07 -10.79 -5.95
CA ILE A 196 -8.82 -10.53 -6.71
C ILE A 196 -8.84 -11.27 -8.04
N ARG A 197 -9.15 -12.56 -8.04
CA ARG A 197 -9.19 -13.37 -9.27
C ARG A 197 -10.19 -12.83 -10.30
N ASN A 198 -11.34 -12.34 -9.84
CA ASN A 198 -12.38 -11.78 -10.71
C ASN A 198 -12.09 -10.35 -11.20
N GLN A 199 -11.02 -9.72 -10.71
CA GLN A 199 -10.63 -8.36 -11.05
C GLN A 199 -9.33 -8.30 -11.86
N GLN A 200 -8.77 -9.47 -12.23
CA GLN A 200 -7.59 -9.51 -13.08
C GLN A 200 -7.94 -9.06 -14.50
N GLU A 201 -7.07 -8.25 -15.08
CA GLU A 201 -7.15 -7.83 -16.47
C GLU A 201 -6.80 -8.99 -17.43
N PRO A 202 -7.25 -8.95 -18.70
CA PRO A 202 -6.92 -9.99 -19.67
C PRO A 202 -5.43 -10.21 -19.94
N ASP A 203 -4.60 -9.19 -19.69
CA ASP A 203 -3.14 -9.23 -19.83
C ASP A 203 -2.42 -9.77 -18.57
N GLY A 204 -3.17 -10.11 -17.52
CA GLY A 204 -2.65 -10.62 -16.25
C GLY A 204 -2.41 -9.54 -15.18
N SER A 205 -2.46 -8.26 -15.53
CA SER A 205 -2.25 -7.15 -14.58
C SER A 205 -3.46 -6.90 -13.67
N TRP A 206 -3.25 -6.12 -12.62
CA TRP A 206 -4.31 -5.57 -11.77
C TRP A 206 -4.22 -4.06 -11.68
N PHE A 207 -5.38 -3.39 -11.76
CA PHE A 207 -5.52 -1.94 -11.66
C PHE A 207 -5.06 -1.40 -10.30
N GLY A 208 -4.26 -0.32 -10.31
CA GLY A 208 -3.86 0.40 -9.09
C GLY A 208 -4.76 1.61 -8.86
N ARG A 209 -5.61 1.58 -7.84
CA ARG A 209 -6.52 2.69 -7.53
C ARG A 209 -5.82 3.85 -6.84
N TRP A 210 -4.83 3.57 -5.99
CA TRP A 210 -4.18 4.56 -5.12
C TRP A 210 -2.70 4.82 -5.43
N GLY A 211 -2.09 3.99 -6.27
CA GLY A 211 -0.75 4.19 -6.81
C GLY A 211 -0.75 3.95 -8.31
N VAL A 212 0.09 4.69 -9.04
CA VAL A 212 0.18 4.68 -10.51
C VAL A 212 0.95 3.44 -10.98
N ASN A 213 0.35 2.50 -11.70
CA ASN A 213 -1.06 2.12 -11.80
C ASN A 213 -1.09 0.59 -11.79
N TYR A 214 -0.95 -0.04 -12.94
CA TYR A 214 -0.98 -1.49 -13.07
C TYR A 214 0.25 -2.16 -12.44
N ILE A 215 1.41 -1.49 -12.43
CA ILE A 215 2.59 -1.98 -11.69
C ILE A 215 2.29 -2.03 -10.19
N TYR A 216 1.69 -0.97 -9.65
CA TYR A 216 1.34 -0.87 -8.23
C TYR A 216 0.32 -1.92 -7.82
N GLY A 217 -0.82 -1.98 -8.53
CA GLY A 217 -1.88 -2.95 -8.24
C GLY A 217 -1.40 -4.38 -8.34
N THR A 218 -0.65 -4.71 -9.40
CA THR A 218 -0.10 -6.06 -9.61
C THR A 218 0.88 -6.45 -8.51
N ALA A 219 1.78 -5.55 -8.10
CA ALA A 219 2.75 -5.83 -7.05
C ALA A 219 2.08 -6.12 -5.69
N LEU A 220 1.11 -5.30 -5.28
CA LEU A 220 0.41 -5.49 -4.00
C LEU A 220 -0.45 -6.75 -4.00
N VAL A 221 -1.10 -7.07 -5.12
CA VAL A 221 -1.85 -8.32 -5.26
C VAL A 221 -0.91 -9.53 -5.14
N LEU A 222 0.21 -9.55 -5.86
CA LEU A 222 1.17 -10.66 -5.79
C LEU A 222 1.71 -10.86 -4.38
N ARG A 223 2.07 -9.79 -3.67
CA ARG A 223 2.49 -9.86 -2.25
C ARG A 223 1.41 -10.47 -1.35
N GLY A 224 0.16 -10.01 -1.49
CA GLY A 224 -0.96 -10.55 -0.71
C GLY A 224 -1.26 -12.03 -0.99
N LEU A 225 -1.12 -12.45 -2.25
CA LEU A 225 -1.29 -13.85 -2.66
C LEU A 225 -0.19 -14.75 -2.09
N ASP A 226 1.08 -14.31 -2.19
CA ASP A 226 2.23 -15.02 -1.62
C ASP A 226 2.12 -15.16 -0.11
N ALA A 227 1.82 -14.07 0.60
CA ALA A 227 1.63 -14.07 2.05
C ALA A 227 0.53 -15.06 2.49
N MET A 228 -0.53 -15.22 1.67
CA MET A 228 -1.61 -16.19 1.91
C MET A 228 -1.29 -17.64 1.50
N GLY A 229 -0.08 -17.90 1.01
CA GLY A 229 0.36 -19.23 0.56
C GLY A 229 -0.43 -19.74 -0.63
N VAL A 230 -0.80 -18.84 -1.54
CA VAL A 230 -1.31 -19.21 -2.87
C VAL A 230 -0.16 -19.84 -3.66
N ASP A 231 -0.43 -20.91 -4.40
CA ASP A 231 0.59 -21.56 -5.21
C ASP A 231 1.04 -20.61 -6.33
N CYS A 232 2.34 -20.31 -6.39
CA CYS A 232 2.92 -19.46 -7.41
C CYS A 232 2.72 -20.01 -8.83
N HIS A 233 2.48 -21.32 -9.00
CA HIS A 233 2.22 -21.94 -10.31
C HIS A 233 0.78 -21.76 -10.80
N GLU A 234 -0.10 -21.15 -10.00
CA GLU A 234 -1.45 -20.82 -10.47
C GLU A 234 -1.38 -19.91 -11.72
N PRO A 235 -2.18 -20.17 -12.77
CA PRO A 235 -2.07 -19.45 -14.04
C PRO A 235 -2.16 -17.93 -13.92
N TYR A 236 -3.03 -17.43 -13.03
CA TYR A 236 -3.22 -15.99 -12.83
C TYR A 236 -2.00 -15.32 -12.15
N VAL A 237 -1.27 -16.06 -11.31
CA VAL A 237 -0.02 -15.57 -10.68
C VAL A 237 1.09 -15.51 -11.73
N GLN A 238 1.23 -16.57 -12.53
CA GLN A 238 2.24 -16.64 -13.59
C GLN A 238 2.01 -15.59 -14.68
N GLN A 239 0.76 -15.35 -15.08
CA GLN A 239 0.40 -14.31 -16.05
C GLN A 239 0.79 -12.91 -15.55
N ALA A 240 0.53 -12.61 -14.29
CA ALA A 240 0.90 -11.33 -13.68
C ALA A 240 2.42 -11.13 -13.60
N ALA A 241 3.16 -12.19 -13.22
CA ALA A 241 4.62 -12.16 -13.19
C ALA A 241 5.24 -12.03 -14.59
N GLU A 242 4.66 -12.68 -15.60
CA GLU A 242 5.04 -12.48 -17.00
C GLU A 242 4.75 -11.05 -17.45
N TRP A 243 3.59 -10.49 -17.11
CA TRP A 243 3.25 -9.11 -17.43
C TRP A 243 4.27 -8.12 -16.88
N LEU A 244 4.65 -8.25 -15.59
CA LEU A 244 5.71 -7.43 -15.00
C LEU A 244 7.02 -7.56 -15.78
N ARG A 245 7.45 -8.77 -16.16
CA ARG A 245 8.67 -8.96 -16.96
C ARG A 245 8.60 -8.30 -18.33
N MET A 246 7.45 -8.38 -19.00
CA MET A 246 7.23 -7.80 -20.33
C MET A 246 7.33 -6.26 -20.35
N VAL A 247 6.91 -5.59 -19.28
CA VAL A 247 6.90 -4.11 -19.19
C VAL A 247 8.17 -3.54 -18.56
N GLN A 248 9.24 -4.33 -18.41
CA GLN A 248 10.52 -3.84 -17.90
C GLN A 248 11.22 -2.94 -18.93
N ASN A 249 11.74 -1.79 -18.49
CA ASN A 249 12.46 -0.87 -19.35
C ASN A 249 13.87 -1.40 -19.74
N PRO A 250 14.47 -0.89 -20.84
CA PRO A 250 15.83 -1.27 -21.24
C PRO A 250 16.91 -0.99 -20.18
N ASP A 251 16.72 0.04 -19.34
CA ASP A 251 17.64 0.39 -18.24
C ASP A 251 17.58 -0.56 -17.03
N GLY A 252 16.65 -1.52 -17.05
CA GLY A 252 16.41 -2.52 -16.02
C GLY A 252 15.37 -2.10 -14.98
N GLY A 253 14.93 -0.84 -14.97
CA GLY A 253 13.88 -0.37 -14.09
C GLY A 253 12.48 -0.62 -14.66
N TRP A 254 11.48 -0.14 -13.91
CA TRP A 254 10.08 -0.08 -14.32
C TRP A 254 9.53 1.32 -14.11
N GLY A 255 8.63 1.72 -15.00
CA GLY A 255 8.01 3.03 -14.99
C GLY A 255 6.63 2.99 -15.60
N GLU A 256 5.69 3.72 -15.02
CA GLU A 256 4.34 3.87 -15.54
C GLU A 256 3.86 5.29 -15.33
N THR A 257 3.43 5.95 -16.42
CA THR A 257 2.92 7.32 -16.32
C THR A 257 1.45 7.33 -15.88
N CYS A 258 1.00 8.47 -15.35
CA CYS A 258 -0.40 8.71 -15.03
C CYS A 258 -1.34 8.55 -16.25
N GLY A 259 -0.80 8.66 -17.47
CA GLY A 259 -1.57 8.46 -18.71
C GLY A 259 -2.18 7.05 -18.84
N SER A 260 -1.65 6.07 -18.10
CA SER A 260 -2.21 4.70 -18.04
C SER A 260 -3.63 4.63 -17.48
N TYR A 261 -4.09 5.65 -16.74
CA TYR A 261 -5.49 5.73 -16.33
C TYR A 261 -6.42 6.11 -17.49
N ASP A 262 -5.95 6.91 -18.44
CA ASP A 262 -6.71 7.41 -19.58
C ASP A 262 -6.66 6.43 -20.76
N ASP A 263 -5.49 5.88 -21.06
CA ASP A 263 -5.27 4.94 -22.17
C ASP A 263 -4.69 3.61 -21.68
N PRO A 264 -5.50 2.53 -21.65
CA PRO A 264 -5.05 1.17 -21.31
C PRO A 264 -4.00 0.58 -22.26
N ASN A 265 -3.63 1.23 -23.37
CA ASN A 265 -2.48 0.79 -24.18
C ASN A 265 -1.14 1.29 -23.62
N THR A 266 -1.17 2.15 -22.60
CA THR A 266 0.03 2.72 -21.95
C THR A 266 0.36 2.08 -20.60
N LYS A 267 -0.26 0.94 -20.28
CA LYS A 267 -0.01 0.20 -19.04
C LYS A 267 1.46 -0.20 -18.91
N GLY A 268 2.04 0.08 -17.75
CA GLY A 268 3.45 -0.22 -17.49
C GLY A 268 4.44 0.54 -18.39
N ILE A 269 4.01 1.61 -19.06
CA ILE A 269 4.86 2.42 -19.94
C ILE A 269 5.15 3.77 -19.29
N GLY A 270 6.42 4.04 -19.07
CA GLY A 270 6.92 5.30 -18.54
C GLY A 270 8.41 5.25 -18.22
N PRO A 271 9.04 6.41 -17.95
CA PRO A 271 10.41 6.44 -17.45
C PRO A 271 10.53 5.68 -16.13
N SER A 272 11.60 4.91 -15.97
CA SER A 272 11.83 4.15 -14.74
C SER A 272 11.82 5.06 -13.51
N THR A 273 11.14 4.63 -12.45
CA THR A 273 11.11 5.32 -11.16
C THR A 273 11.58 4.38 -10.05
N ALA A 274 12.09 4.94 -8.95
CA ALA A 274 12.63 4.13 -7.85
C ALA A 274 11.50 3.31 -7.18
N SER A 275 10.35 3.93 -6.94
CA SER A 275 9.20 3.28 -6.31
C SER A 275 8.56 2.22 -7.22
N GLN A 276 8.30 2.50 -8.50
CA GLN A 276 7.70 1.51 -9.41
C GLN A 276 8.65 0.34 -9.72
N THR A 277 9.95 0.60 -9.82
CA THR A 277 10.95 -0.48 -9.92
C THR A 277 10.93 -1.36 -8.69
N ALA A 278 10.88 -0.77 -7.50
CA ALA A 278 10.77 -1.52 -6.26
C ALA A 278 9.48 -2.36 -6.19
N TRP A 279 8.33 -1.81 -6.61
CA TRP A 279 7.06 -2.56 -6.67
C TRP A 279 7.17 -3.77 -7.60
N ALA A 280 7.68 -3.59 -8.82
CA ALA A 280 7.85 -4.69 -9.76
C ALA A 280 8.76 -5.79 -9.21
N VAL A 281 9.90 -5.41 -8.60
CA VAL A 281 10.82 -6.35 -7.95
C VAL A 281 10.12 -7.12 -6.81
N LEU A 282 9.41 -6.41 -5.93
CA LEU A 282 8.68 -7.03 -4.82
C LEU A 282 7.59 -7.99 -5.33
N GLY A 283 6.85 -7.61 -6.36
CA GLY A 283 5.84 -8.46 -6.99
C GLY A 283 6.43 -9.71 -7.64
N LEU A 284 7.54 -9.58 -8.36
CA LEU A 284 8.25 -10.71 -8.98
C LEU A 284 8.80 -11.68 -7.93
N LEU A 285 9.41 -11.16 -6.85
CA LEU A 285 9.88 -12.00 -5.75
C LEU A 285 8.73 -12.75 -5.06
N ALA A 286 7.58 -12.09 -4.86
CA ALA A 286 6.37 -12.72 -4.33
C ALA A 286 5.78 -13.78 -5.28
N ALA A 287 5.99 -13.65 -6.59
CA ALA A 287 5.67 -14.69 -7.57
C ALA A 287 6.73 -15.82 -7.65
N ASN A 288 7.65 -15.87 -6.68
CA ASN A 288 8.79 -16.80 -6.62
C ASN A 288 9.75 -16.69 -7.82
N ASP A 289 9.79 -15.53 -8.49
CA ASP A 289 10.76 -15.25 -9.55
C ASP A 289 12.12 -14.87 -8.93
N THR A 290 12.91 -15.90 -8.64
CA THR A 290 14.21 -15.76 -7.98
C THR A 290 15.40 -15.94 -8.92
N ARG A 291 15.13 -16.17 -10.20
CA ARG A 291 16.16 -16.54 -11.19
C ARG A 291 16.09 -15.75 -12.49
N SER A 292 15.06 -14.93 -12.71
CA SER A 292 15.01 -14.13 -13.93
C SER A 292 16.06 -13.02 -13.92
N ASP A 293 16.54 -12.71 -15.12
CA ASP A 293 17.36 -11.51 -15.35
C ASP A 293 16.59 -10.23 -15.04
N SER A 294 15.25 -10.26 -15.07
CA SER A 294 14.42 -9.10 -14.77
C SER A 294 14.63 -8.61 -13.34
N VAL A 295 14.58 -9.51 -12.34
CA VAL A 295 14.83 -9.13 -10.95
C VAL A 295 16.25 -8.61 -10.77
N ALA A 296 17.25 -9.30 -11.32
CA ALA A 296 18.65 -8.87 -11.22
C ALA A 296 18.87 -7.47 -11.83
N ARG A 297 18.27 -7.19 -12.99
CA ARG A 297 18.33 -5.87 -13.65
C ARG A 297 17.61 -4.78 -12.86
N GLY A 298 16.47 -5.11 -12.22
CA GLY A 298 15.75 -4.21 -11.31
C GLY A 298 16.58 -3.79 -10.10
N ILE A 299 17.21 -4.77 -9.45
CA ILE A 299 18.13 -4.51 -8.33
C ILE A 299 19.32 -3.66 -8.80
N ALA A 300 19.92 -4.00 -9.94
CA ALA A 300 21.02 -3.21 -10.51
C ALA A 300 20.61 -1.77 -10.85
N TYR A 301 19.36 -1.54 -11.31
CA TYR A 301 18.81 -0.21 -11.51
C TYR A 301 18.74 0.57 -10.18
N LEU A 302 18.17 -0.02 -9.13
CA LEU A 302 18.04 0.64 -7.83
C LEU A 302 19.41 0.99 -7.25
N LEU A 303 20.37 0.07 -7.28
CA LEU A 303 21.73 0.32 -6.77
C LEU A 303 22.46 1.40 -7.59
N ARG A 304 22.33 1.39 -8.92
CA ARG A 304 23.01 2.36 -9.79
C ARG A 304 22.42 3.77 -9.66
N THR A 305 21.14 3.89 -9.36
CA THR A 305 20.43 5.18 -9.25
C THR A 305 20.34 5.70 -7.82
N GLN A 306 20.84 4.94 -6.84
CA GLN A 306 21.00 5.41 -5.48
C GLN A 306 22.06 6.52 -5.43
N LYS A 307 21.73 7.62 -4.75
CA LYS A 307 22.67 8.71 -4.50
C LYS A 307 23.66 8.35 -3.41
N THR A 308 24.74 9.12 -3.33
CA THR A 308 25.80 8.93 -2.33
C THR A 308 25.32 8.98 -0.88
N GLU A 309 24.28 9.77 -0.59
CA GLU A 309 23.66 9.87 0.73
C GLU A 309 22.58 8.81 0.99
N GLY A 310 22.41 7.86 0.07
CA GLY A 310 21.53 6.70 0.21
C GLY A 310 20.11 6.90 -0.32
N SER A 311 19.78 8.10 -0.80
CA SER A 311 18.44 8.45 -1.29
C SER A 311 18.27 8.19 -2.80
N TRP A 312 17.02 8.23 -3.31
CA TRP A 312 16.74 8.22 -4.75
C TRP A 312 16.05 9.50 -5.22
N ASP A 313 16.30 9.87 -6.47
CA ASP A 313 15.48 10.87 -7.17
C ASP A 313 14.24 10.23 -7.76
N GLU A 314 13.13 10.97 -7.69
CA GLU A 314 11.88 10.60 -8.33
C GLU A 314 11.15 11.89 -8.73
N PRO A 315 11.32 12.35 -9.98
CA PRO A 315 10.66 13.57 -10.43
C PRO A 315 9.17 13.34 -10.72
N PHE A 316 8.79 12.13 -11.12
CA PHE A 316 7.44 11.75 -11.53
C PHE A 316 6.50 11.47 -10.35
N PHE A 317 5.19 11.58 -10.60
CA PHE A 317 4.15 11.16 -9.66
C PHE A 317 3.90 9.66 -9.78
N THR A 318 3.83 9.01 -8.63
CA THR A 318 3.56 7.56 -8.51
C THR A 318 2.37 7.28 -7.59
N GLY A 319 1.76 8.30 -6.99
CA GLY A 319 0.52 8.21 -6.23
C GLY A 319 -0.70 8.69 -7.03
N THR A 320 -1.87 8.17 -6.68
CA THR A 320 -3.15 8.54 -7.31
C THR A 320 -4.18 8.85 -6.23
N GLY A 321 -4.78 10.04 -6.27
CA GLY A 321 -5.95 10.34 -5.44
C GLY A 321 -7.25 9.99 -6.15
N PHE A 322 -7.43 10.55 -7.36
CA PHE A 322 -8.56 10.26 -8.24
C PHE A 322 -8.05 9.95 -9.66
N PRO A 323 -8.21 8.71 -10.16
CA PRO A 323 -7.83 8.36 -11.52
C PRO A 323 -8.34 9.38 -12.54
N ARG A 324 -7.49 9.79 -13.48
CA ARG A 324 -7.77 10.78 -14.55
C ARG A 324 -7.93 12.24 -14.11
N VAL A 325 -7.94 12.51 -12.81
CA VAL A 325 -8.28 13.84 -12.26
C VAL A 325 -7.18 14.38 -11.35
N PHE A 326 -6.66 13.55 -10.46
CA PHE A 326 -5.86 14.02 -9.34
C PHE A 326 -4.76 13.02 -8.96
N TYR A 327 -3.52 13.43 -9.17
CA TYR A 327 -2.32 12.62 -8.95
C TYR A 327 -1.47 13.21 -7.82
N LEU A 328 -0.74 12.34 -7.13
CA LEU A 328 -0.04 12.66 -5.89
C LEU A 328 1.46 12.34 -5.98
N LYS A 329 2.25 13.19 -5.33
CA LYS A 329 3.66 12.92 -5.05
C LYS A 329 3.84 12.51 -3.59
N TYR A 330 4.02 11.22 -3.37
CA TYR A 330 4.49 10.73 -2.09
C TYR A 330 6.01 10.85 -2.02
N HIS A 331 6.51 11.89 -1.35
CA HIS A 331 7.94 12.20 -1.32
C HIS A 331 8.81 11.09 -0.72
N MET A 332 8.24 10.22 0.11
CA MET A 332 8.92 9.11 0.79
C MET A 332 8.85 7.78 0.02
N TYR A 333 8.03 7.63 -1.02
CA TYR A 333 7.93 6.38 -1.81
C TYR A 333 9.28 5.96 -2.38
N ARG A 334 10.04 6.94 -2.90
CA ARG A 334 11.40 6.77 -3.40
C ARG A 334 12.43 6.36 -2.34
N GLN A 335 12.07 6.28 -1.06
CA GLN A 335 12.97 5.89 0.02
C GLN A 335 12.63 4.49 0.53
N TYR A 336 11.42 4.29 1.07
CA TYR A 336 11.09 3.03 1.71
C TYR A 336 10.81 1.90 0.73
N PHE A 337 10.27 2.16 -0.47
CA PHE A 337 10.06 1.07 -1.43
C PHE A 337 11.37 0.49 -1.97
N PRO A 338 12.36 1.30 -2.41
CA PRO A 338 13.69 0.77 -2.76
C PRO A 338 14.35 0.01 -1.62
N LEU A 339 14.28 0.53 -0.39
CA LEU A 339 14.81 -0.17 0.78
C LEU A 339 14.13 -1.53 1.00
N LEU A 340 12.80 -1.58 0.92
CA LEU A 340 12.03 -2.83 1.00
C LEU A 340 12.47 -3.81 -0.10
N ALA A 341 12.52 -3.38 -1.36
CA ALA A 341 12.89 -4.25 -2.47
C ALA A 341 14.30 -4.83 -2.33
N LEU A 342 15.29 -3.99 -1.99
CA LEU A 342 16.68 -4.43 -1.77
C LEU A 342 16.78 -5.41 -0.60
N THR A 343 16.06 -5.12 0.49
CA THR A 343 16.04 -5.97 1.68
C THR A 343 15.38 -7.32 1.41
N THR A 344 14.20 -7.33 0.80
CA THR A 344 13.49 -8.56 0.42
C THR A 344 14.36 -9.40 -0.52
N TYR A 345 14.98 -8.78 -1.52
CA TYR A 345 15.91 -9.48 -2.42
C TYR A 345 17.07 -10.12 -1.66
N ALA A 346 17.74 -9.36 -0.77
CA ALA A 346 18.85 -9.88 0.02
C ALA A 346 18.44 -11.08 0.90
N LYS A 347 17.27 -11.01 1.55
CA LYS A 347 16.71 -12.12 2.36
C LYS A 347 16.44 -13.36 1.50
N VAL A 348 15.80 -13.19 0.34
CA VAL A 348 15.48 -14.31 -0.57
C VAL A 348 16.75 -14.96 -1.10
N MET A 349 17.75 -14.18 -1.52
CA MET A 349 19.03 -14.71 -2.00
C MET A 349 19.81 -15.44 -0.89
N ALA A 350 19.83 -14.90 0.33
CA ALA A 350 20.45 -15.57 1.48
C ALA A 350 19.75 -16.89 1.82
N GLY A 351 18.41 -16.93 1.75
CA GLY A 351 17.61 -18.15 1.91
C GLY A 351 18.05 -19.23 0.93
N ILE A 352 18.08 -18.91 -0.37
CA ILE A 352 18.51 -19.82 -1.44
C ILE A 352 19.93 -20.34 -1.19
N ALA A 353 20.88 -19.46 -0.82
CA ALA A 353 22.27 -19.86 -0.55
C ALA A 353 22.39 -20.83 0.64
N SER A 354 21.51 -20.72 1.63
CA SER A 354 21.48 -21.58 2.81
C SER A 354 20.78 -22.94 2.59
N GLY A 355 20.18 -23.17 1.42
CA GLY A 355 19.41 -24.38 1.12
C GLY A 355 18.05 -24.45 1.81
N ALA A 356 17.68 -23.45 2.59
CA ALA A 356 16.28 -23.18 2.92
C ALA A 356 15.61 -22.72 1.61
N GLY A 357 14.56 -23.43 1.16
CA GLY A 357 13.75 -22.93 0.04
C GLY A 357 13.30 -21.49 0.27
N ALA A 358 12.92 -20.77 -0.80
CA ALA A 358 12.35 -19.42 -0.69
C ALA A 358 11.37 -19.37 0.51
N PRO A 359 11.43 -18.34 1.37
CA PRO A 359 10.67 -18.33 2.59
C PRO A 359 9.17 -18.34 2.25
N ALA A 360 8.57 -19.53 2.26
CA ALA A 360 7.13 -19.65 2.28
C ALA A 360 6.67 -19.01 3.57
N GLY A 361 5.88 -17.94 3.45
CA GLY A 361 5.18 -17.19 4.51
C GLY A 361 5.73 -17.42 5.91
N ALA A 362 6.53 -16.48 6.40
CA ALA A 362 6.97 -16.50 7.78
C ALA A 362 5.75 -16.48 8.72
N ASN A 363 5.32 -17.64 9.20
CA ASN A 363 4.75 -17.76 10.53
C ASN A 363 5.89 -17.43 11.51
N ARG A 364 6.02 -16.15 11.84
CA ARG A 364 6.74 -15.66 13.02
C ARG A 364 5.80 -14.77 13.81
#